data_AF-A0A1H9N4I0-F1
#
_entry.id   AF-A0A1H9N4I0-F1
#
_cell.length_a   1.000
_cell.length_b   1.000
_cell.length_c   1.000
_cell.angle_alpha   90.00
_cell.angle_beta   90.00
_cell.angle_gamma   90.00
#
_symmetry.space_group_name_H-M   'P 1'
#
loop_
_entity.id
_entity.type
_entity.pdbx_description
1 polymer ?
#
loop_
_entity_poly.entity_id
_entity_poly.type
_entity_poly.pdbx_seq_one_letter_code
_entity_poly.pdbx_strand_id
1 'polypeptide(L)' 'MKEKMTPIVAKVMPGEKDRFFEATEQIGTTPSNAIRMFIAAFNRAGTFPFEISAPDPGELVNRDAV' A
#
# COMPACT_ATOMS: atom_id res chain seq x y z
N MET A 1 4.13 -8.86 28.75
CA MET A 1 2.78 -8.73 28.15
C MET A 1 2.91 -9.18 26.70
N LYS A 2 2.15 -10.18 26.22
CA LYS A 2 2.20 -10.51 24.78
C LYS A 2 1.61 -9.31 24.03
N GLU A 3 2.39 -8.69 23.17
CA GLU A 3 1.89 -7.62 22.31
C GLU A 3 0.75 -8.16 21.45
N LYS A 4 -0.35 -7.41 21.40
CA LYS A 4 -1.50 -7.77 20.57
C LYS A 4 -1.32 -7.12 19.21
N MET A 5 -1.43 -7.92 18.14
CA MET A 5 -1.46 -7.38 16.79
C MET A 5 -2.69 -6.47 16.63
N THR A 6 -2.50 -5.32 16.00
CA THR A 6 -3.56 -4.37 15.66
C THR A 6 -3.75 -4.31 14.14
N PRO A 7 -5.00 -4.13 13.66
CA PRO A 7 -5.25 -4.03 12.23
C PRO A 7 -4.83 -2.65 11.70
N ILE A 8 -4.38 -2.63 10.45
CA ILE A 8 -4.30 -1.41 9.63
C ILE A 8 -5.43 -1.50 8.60
N VAL A 9 -6.29 -0.47 8.57
CA VAL A 9 -7.43 -0.40 7.65
C VAL A 9 -7.28 0.83 6.78
N ALA A 10 -7.24 0.62 5.46
CA ALA A 10 -7.21 1.68 4.46
C ALA A 10 -8.33 1.44 3.45
N LYS A 11 -9.08 2.50 3.11
CA LYS A 11 -10.04 2.47 2.01
C LYS A 11 -9.28 2.72 0.71
N VAL A 12 -9.56 1.91 -0.30
CA VAL A 12 -8.99 2.01 -1.65
C VAL A 12 -10.11 1.83 -2.66
N MET A 13 -9.88 2.24 -3.91
CA MET A 13 -10.86 2.02 -4.96
C MET A 13 -11.00 0.52 -5.26
N PRO A 14 -12.18 0.02 -5.68
CA PRO A 14 -12.37 -1.39 -5.99
C PRO A 14 -11.34 -1.94 -6.98
N GLY A 15 -11.09 -1.20 -8.07
CA GLY A 15 -10.09 -1.60 -9.06
C GLY A 15 -8.64 -1.62 -8.54
N GLU A 16 -8.29 -0.77 -7.57
CA GLU A 16 -6.98 -0.82 -6.93
C GLU A 16 -6.84 -2.04 -6.02
N LYS A 17 -7.92 -2.37 -5.29
CA LYS A 17 -7.99 -3.58 -4.48
C LYS A 17 -7.77 -4.82 -5.33
N ASP A 18 -8.53 -4.96 -6.43
CA ASP A 18 -8.47 -6.15 -7.28
C ASP A 18 -7.07 -6.31 -7.89
N ARG A 19 -6.49 -5.23 -8.43
CA ARG A 19 -5.12 -5.22 -8.95
C ARG A 19 -4.08 -5.59 -7.90
N PHE A 20 -4.22 -5.08 -6.67
CA PHE A 20 -3.29 -5.41 -5.60
C PHE A 20 -3.36 -6.89 -5.22
N PHE A 21 -4.56 -7.46 -5.17
CA PHE A 21 -4.75 -8.90 -4.93
C PHE A 21 -4.07 -9.74 -6.01
N GLU A 22 -4.37 -9.48 -7.28
CA GLU A 22 -3.75 -10.17 -8.42
C GLU A 22 -2.21 -10.08 -8.39
N ALA A 23 -1.67 -8.87 -8.16
CA ALA A 23 -0.22 -8.66 -8.08
C ALA A 23 0.43 -9.47 -6.96
N THR A 24 -0.22 -9.57 -5.80
CA THR A 24 0.31 -10.39 -4.70
C THR A 24 0.27 -11.89 -5.00
N GLU A 25 -0.77 -12.37 -5.67
CA GLU A 25 -0.85 -13.78 -6.09
C GLU A 25 0.24 -14.12 -7.11
N GLN A 26 0.49 -13.23 -8.08
CA GLN A 26 1.52 -13.41 -9.11
C GLN A 26 2.93 -13.60 -8.52
N ILE A 27 3.24 -12.93 -7.41
CA ILE A 27 4.54 -13.05 -6.74
C ILE A 27 4.53 -14.11 -5.60
N GLY A 28 3.46 -14.89 -5.47
CA GLY A 28 3.35 -15.96 -4.48
C GLY A 28 3.24 -15.46 -3.03
N THR A 29 2.63 -14.30 -2.80
CA THR A 29 2.41 -13.72 -1.46
C THR A 29 0.92 -13.47 -1.21
N THR A 30 0.59 -12.88 -0.05
CA THR A 30 -0.77 -12.42 0.25
C THR A 30 -0.79 -10.90 0.44
N PRO A 31 -1.92 -10.22 0.23
CA PRO A 31 -2.07 -8.78 0.50
C PRO A 31 -1.59 -8.40 1.91
N SER A 32 -1.98 -9.17 2.92
CA SER A 32 -1.56 -8.92 4.31
C SER A 32 -0.06 -9.10 4.51
N ASN A 33 0.57 -10.06 3.83
CA ASN A 33 2.01 -10.25 3.92
C ASN A 33 2.77 -9.12 3.22
N ALA A 34 2.32 -8.71 2.03
CA ALA A 34 2.88 -7.57 1.31
C ALA A 34 2.79 -6.27 2.11
N ILE A 35 1.64 -5.98 2.74
CA ILE A 35 1.46 -4.82 3.62
C ILE A 35 2.43 -4.88 4.81
N ARG A 36 2.60 -6.05 5.46
CA ARG A 36 3.57 -6.21 6.56
C ARG A 36 5.01 -5.96 6.11
N MET A 37 5.38 -6.46 4.93
CA MET A 37 6.71 -6.22 4.34
C MET A 37 6.93 -4.73 4.06
N PHE A 38 5.92 -4.06 3.50
CA PHE A 38 5.96 -2.61 3.28
C PHE A 38 6.14 -1.84 4.59
N ILE A 39 5.33 -2.11 5.61
CA ILE A 39 5.42 -1.44 6.92
C ILE A 39 6.80 -1.64 7.54
N ALA A 40 7.35 -2.86 7.49
CA ALA A 40 8.68 -3.15 8.02
C ALA A 40 9.78 -2.36 7.26
N ALA A 41 9.71 -2.31 5.94
CA ALA A 41 10.67 -1.56 5.12
C ALA A 41 10.56 -0.05 5.35
N PHE A 42 9.33 0.48 5.40
CA PHE A 42 9.05 1.89 5.67
C PHE A 42 9.62 2.31 7.03
N ASN A 43 9.31 1.55 8.08
CA ASN A 43 9.78 1.84 9.44
C ASN A 43 11.31 1.75 9.56
N ARG A 44 11.94 0.82 8.82
CA ARG A 44 13.41 0.70 8.79
C ARG A 44 14.07 1.89 8.09
N ALA A 45 13.48 2.39 7.01
CA ALA A 45 14.02 3.52 6.24
C ALA A 45 13.67 4.88 6.84
N GLY A 46 12.60 4.96 7.66
CA GLY A 46 12.02 6.22 8.13
C GLY A 46 11.27 7.00 7.04
N THR A 47 11.06 6.39 5.87
CA THR A 47 10.39 6.96 4.71
C THR A 47 9.96 5.85 3.75
N PHE A 48 9.34 6.19 2.63
CA PHE A 48 9.01 5.21 1.60
C PHE A 48 10.26 4.47 1.10
N PRO A 49 10.19 3.13 0.98
CA PRO A 49 11.34 2.31 0.60
C PRO A 49 11.63 2.31 -0.92
N PHE A 50 10.96 3.17 -1.68
CA PHE A 50 11.12 3.37 -3.12
C PHE A 50 11.06 4.88 -3.43
N GLU A 51 11.62 5.29 -4.57
CA GLU A 51 11.46 6.66 -5.05
C GLU A 51 9.98 6.94 -5.31
N ILE A 52 9.40 7.82 -4.50
CA ILE A 52 8.07 8.34 -4.78
C ILE A 52 8.26 9.43 -5.82
N SER A 53 7.97 9.15 -7.08
CA SER A 53 7.60 10.23 -7.99
C SER A 53 6.30 10.78 -7.43
N ALA A 54 6.35 11.96 -6.78
CA ALA A 54 5.13 12.67 -6.47
C ALA A 54 4.38 12.82 -7.81
N PRO A 55 3.11 12.36 -7.92
CA PRO A 55 2.32 12.67 -9.10
C PRO A 55 2.38 14.19 -9.26
N ASP A 56 2.58 14.63 -10.49
CA ASP A 56 2.59 16.05 -10.82
C ASP A 56 1.33 16.66 -10.16
N PRO A 57 1.41 17.79 -9.44
CA PRO A 57 0.24 18.32 -8.72
C PRO A 57 -1.01 18.47 -9.59
N GLY A 58 -0.87 18.58 -10.92
CA GLY A 58 -1.95 18.58 -11.90
C GLY A 58 -2.66 17.23 -12.14
N GLU A 59 -2.07 16.11 -11.76
CA GLU A 59 -2.63 14.77 -11.92
C GLU A 59 -3.58 14.38 -10.77
N LEU A 60 -3.36 14.97 -9.59
CA LEU A 60 -4.24 14.80 -8.42
C LEU A 60 -5.58 15.56 -8.57
N VAL A 61 -5.63 16.62 -9.37
CA VAL A 61 -6.84 17.44 -9.59
C VAL A 61 -7.92 16.68 -10.39
N ASN A 62 -7.54 15.66 -11.16
CA ASN A 62 -8.47 14.91 -12.01
C ASN A 62 -9.12 13.69 -11.33
N ARG A 63 -8.72 13.34 -10.10
CA ARG A 63 -9.27 12.16 -9.40
C ARG A 63 -10.48 12.45 -8.53
N ASP A 64 -10.73 13.72 -8.21
CA ASP A 64 -11.91 14.16 -7.45
C ASP A 64 -13.09 14.60 -8.36
N ALA A 65 -12.96 14.41 -9.69
CA ALA A 65 -13.92 14.90 -10.69
C ALA A 65 -14.80 13.81 -11.33
N VAL A 66 -14.87 12.60 -10.76
CA VAL A 66 -15.76 11.51 -11.24
C VAL A 66 -16.58 10.92 -10.10
#